data_AF-A0A965UMW5-F1
#
_entry.id   AF-A0A965UMW5-F1
#
_cell.length_a   1.000
_cell.length_b   1.000
_cell.length_c   1.000
_cell.angle_alpha   90.00
_cell.angle_beta   90.00
_cell.angle_gamma   90.00
#
_symmetry.space_group_name_H-M   'P 1'
#
loop_
_entity.id
_entity.type
_entity.pdbx_description
1 polymer ?
#
loop_
_entity_poly.entity_id
_entity_poly.type
_entity_poly.pdbx_seq_one_letter_code
_entity_poly.pdbx_strand_id
1 'polypeptide(L)'
;MSVYRTGPSTLTRASELGVPDGLGPIATEAWERIVQYAGAWIAVSDRDSLTMLVKDIELLANLEARVSVDGPVLYTDKGYAYAHPAMGMRHSTEESIRKWMNHLGLTPADRAKLGIAMVESQSKVDKYRERLAAKAGHRAG
;
A
#
# COMPACT_ATOMS: atom_id res chain seq x y z
N MET A 1 -27.53 34.24 4.52
CA MET A 1 -27.37 33.66 3.16
C MET A 1 -25.94 33.15 3.05
N SER A 2 -25.74 31.86 3.26
CA SER A 2 -24.42 31.21 3.25
C SER A 2 -24.22 30.57 1.88
N VAL A 3 -23.16 30.96 1.17
CA VAL A 3 -22.81 30.42 -0.15
C VAL A 3 -21.45 29.74 -0.02
N TYR A 4 -21.42 28.55 0.57
CA TYR A 4 -20.28 27.67 0.42
C TYR A 4 -20.32 27.08 -0.98
N ARG A 5 -19.50 27.65 -1.86
CA ARG A 5 -19.23 27.13 -3.21
C ARG A 5 -18.43 25.84 -3.05
N THR A 6 -19.10 24.69 -3.10
CA THR A 6 -18.43 23.38 -3.26
C THR A 6 -17.93 23.29 -4.71
N GLY A 7 -16.76 23.89 -4.97
CA GLY A 7 -16.00 23.57 -6.16
C GLY A 7 -15.62 22.08 -6.14
N PRO A 8 -15.45 21.43 -7.31
CA PRO A 8 -14.97 20.06 -7.34
C PRO A 8 -13.61 20.03 -6.64
N SER A 9 -13.53 19.37 -5.49
CA SER A 9 -12.26 19.11 -4.83
C SER A 9 -11.54 18.10 -5.71
N THR A 10 -10.74 18.60 -6.66
CA THR A 10 -9.79 17.80 -7.43
C THR A 10 -8.69 17.35 -6.48
N LEU A 11 -9.01 16.37 -5.64
CA LEU A 11 -7.99 15.51 -5.06
C LEU A 11 -7.35 14.79 -6.25
N THR A 12 -6.20 15.31 -6.67
CA THR A 12 -5.29 14.66 -7.62
C THR A 12 -5.12 13.21 -7.18
N ARG A 13 -5.57 12.26 -8.02
CA ARG A 13 -5.54 10.83 -7.67
C ARG A 13 -4.10 10.32 -7.61
N ALA A 14 -3.84 9.30 -6.81
CA ALA A 14 -2.54 8.62 -6.79
C ALA A 14 -2.10 8.09 -8.17
N SER A 15 -3.02 7.94 -9.13
CA SER A 15 -2.70 7.57 -10.52
C SER A 15 -1.75 8.55 -11.22
N GLU A 16 -1.49 9.72 -10.62
CA GLU A 16 -0.51 10.71 -11.10
C GLU A 16 0.87 10.59 -10.41
N LEU A 17 1.02 9.68 -9.44
CA LEU A 17 2.30 9.38 -8.79
C LEU A 17 3.17 8.53 -9.73
N GLY A 18 3.96 9.20 -10.55
CA GLY A 18 5.06 8.56 -11.27
C GLY A 18 6.04 7.88 -10.32
N VAL A 19 6.56 6.72 -10.73
CA VAL A 19 7.60 5.98 -10.01
C VAL A 19 8.80 6.92 -9.77
N PRO A 20 9.31 7.05 -8.53
CA PRO A 20 10.50 7.83 -8.25
C PRO A 20 11.74 7.31 -8.98
N ASP A 21 12.58 8.23 -9.43
CA ASP A 21 13.87 7.88 -10.02
C ASP A 21 14.76 7.12 -9.02
N GLY A 22 15.55 6.17 -9.53
CA GLY A 22 16.54 5.45 -8.74
C GLY A 22 15.97 4.37 -7.81
N LEU A 23 14.69 4.00 -7.95
CA LEU A 23 14.19 2.77 -7.33
C LEU A 23 14.76 1.54 -8.03
N GLY A 24 15.10 0.51 -7.24
CA GLY A 24 15.43 -0.80 -7.77
C GLY A 24 14.20 -1.54 -8.31
N PRO A 25 14.39 -2.70 -8.94
CA PRO A 25 13.33 -3.43 -9.61
C PRO A 25 12.23 -3.90 -8.64
N ILE A 26 12.59 -4.36 -7.44
CA ILE A 26 11.61 -4.85 -6.45
C ILE A 26 10.82 -3.67 -5.88
N ALA A 27 11.51 -2.56 -5.58
CA ALA A 27 10.87 -1.34 -5.11
C ALA A 27 9.91 -0.75 -6.15
N THR A 28 10.28 -0.80 -7.43
CA THR A 28 9.45 -0.33 -8.56
C THR A 28 8.19 -1.17 -8.70
N GLU A 29 8.31 -2.50 -8.71
CA GLU A 29 7.15 -3.39 -8.77
C GLU A 29 6.23 -3.22 -7.56
N ALA A 30 6.80 -3.04 -6.37
CA ALA A 30 6.03 -2.77 -5.16
C ALA A 30 5.28 -1.43 -5.24
N TRP A 31 5.90 -0.38 -5.78
CA TRP A 31 5.27 0.93 -6.00
C TRP A 31 4.04 0.81 -6.89
N GLU A 32 4.21 0.22 -8.07
CA GLU A 32 3.14 0.08 -9.07
C GLU A 32 1.96 -0.70 -8.50
N ARG A 33 2.25 -1.81 -7.81
CA ARG A 33 1.25 -2.64 -7.13
C ARG A 33 0.49 -1.86 -6.06
N ILE A 34 1.18 -1.11 -5.21
CA ILE A 34 0.54 -0.34 -4.14
C ILE A 34 -0.32 0.78 -4.75
N VAL A 35 0.18 1.52 -5.74
CA VAL A 35 -0.59 2.57 -6.42
C VAL A 35 -1.82 1.98 -7.12
N GLN A 36 -1.69 0.79 -7.73
CA GLN A 36 -2.83 0.10 -8.36
C GLN A 36 -3.94 -0.24 -7.37
N TYR A 37 -3.61 -0.73 -6.16
CA TYR A 37 -4.61 -1.16 -5.18
C TYR A 37 -5.08 -0.08 -4.22
N ALA A 38 -4.20 0.84 -3.85
CA ALA A 38 -4.43 1.86 -2.83
C ALA A 38 -4.54 3.28 -3.40
N GLY A 39 -4.43 3.43 -4.72
CA GLY A 39 -4.42 4.74 -5.36
C GLY A 39 -5.73 5.52 -5.28
N ALA A 40 -6.80 4.89 -4.76
CA ALA A 40 -8.05 5.56 -4.44
C ALA A 40 -7.97 6.46 -3.19
N TRP A 41 -6.99 6.26 -2.29
CA TRP A 41 -6.84 7.05 -1.07
C TRP A 41 -5.40 7.53 -0.79
N ILE A 42 -4.39 6.94 -1.43
CA ILE A 42 -3.05 7.51 -1.41
C ILE A 42 -3.06 8.84 -2.16
N ALA A 43 -2.49 9.89 -1.57
CA ALA A 43 -2.39 11.21 -2.15
C ALA A 43 -0.96 11.51 -2.61
N VAL A 44 -0.80 12.55 -3.43
CA VAL A 44 0.54 13.02 -3.86
C VAL A 44 1.43 13.39 -2.67
N SER A 45 0.84 13.88 -1.57
CA SER A 45 1.55 14.18 -0.33
C SER A 45 2.18 12.97 0.35
N ASP A 46 1.73 11.75 0.02
CA ASP A 46 2.22 10.51 0.61
C ASP A 46 3.44 9.95 -0.11
N ARG A 47 3.91 10.62 -1.18
CA ARG A 47 4.98 10.15 -2.07
C ARG A 47 6.23 9.70 -1.33
N ASP A 48 6.70 10.51 -0.38
CA ASP A 48 7.94 10.21 0.36
C ASP A 48 7.75 8.99 1.27
N SER A 49 6.62 8.92 1.98
CA SER A 49 6.27 7.76 2.82
C SER A 49 6.16 6.48 2.00
N LEU A 50 5.54 6.55 0.81
CA LEU A 50 5.45 5.42 -0.11
C LEU A 50 6.84 5.03 -0.65
N THR A 51 7.71 6.02 -0.93
CA THR A 51 9.08 5.79 -1.38
C THR A 51 9.90 5.05 -0.32
N MET A 52 9.76 5.43 0.95
CA MET A 52 10.43 4.74 2.07
C MET A 52 9.90 3.31 2.22
N LEU A 53 8.59 3.11 2.15
CA LEU A 53 7.98 1.77 2.22
C LEU A 53 8.55 0.83 1.14
N VAL A 54 8.57 1.25 -0.12
CA VAL A 54 9.01 0.36 -1.21
C VAL A 54 10.51 0.07 -1.16
N LYS A 55 11.32 1.01 -0.67
CA LYS A 55 12.75 0.79 -0.40
C LYS A 55 12.97 -0.22 0.72
N ASP A 56 12.19 -0.14 1.80
CA ASP A 56 12.26 -1.12 2.89
C ASP A 56 11.83 -2.52 2.42
N ILE A 57 10.81 -2.62 1.54
CA ILE A 57 10.39 -3.89 0.93
C ILE A 57 11.54 -4.53 0.12
N GLU A 58 12.22 -3.75 -0.72
CA GLU A 58 13.36 -4.23 -1.49
C GLU A 58 14.55 -4.61 -0.60
N LEU A 59 14.82 -3.82 0.45
CA LEU A 59 15.84 -4.14 1.44
C LEU A 59 15.54 -5.48 2.13
N LEU A 60 14.29 -5.71 2.56
CA LEU A 60 13.90 -6.97 3.18
C LEU A 60 14.14 -8.15 2.24
N ALA A 61 13.71 -8.05 0.98
CA ALA A 61 13.95 -9.10 -0.02
C ALA A 61 15.44 -9.39 -0.22
N ASN A 62 16.29 -8.36 -0.26
CA ASN A 62 17.74 -8.51 -0.38
C ASN A 62 18.36 -9.17 0.87
N LEU A 63 17.89 -8.84 2.06
CA LEU A 63 18.34 -9.46 3.31
C LEU A 63 17.93 -10.94 3.38
N GLU A 64 16.72 -11.26 2.93
CA GLU A 64 16.22 -12.64 2.85
C GLU A 64 17.01 -13.47 1.85
N ALA A 65 17.31 -12.92 0.67
CA ALA A 65 18.15 -13.58 -0.32
C ALA A 65 19.54 -13.92 0.24
N ARG A 66 20.17 -13.01 0.99
CA ARG A 66 21.46 -13.26 1.65
C ARG A 66 21.37 -14.39 2.67
N VAL A 67 20.39 -14.33 3.58
CA VAL A 67 20.18 -15.39 4.58
C VAL A 67 19.88 -16.74 3.92
N SER A 68 19.18 -16.74 2.78
CA SER A 68 18.91 -17.98 2.03
C SER A 68 20.17 -18.60 1.43
N VAL A 69 21.17 -17.81 1.08
CA VAL A 69 22.44 -18.29 0.52
C VAL A 69 23.39 -18.72 1.63
N ASP A 70 23.55 -17.86 2.65
CA ASP A 70 24.57 -18.01 3.68
C ASP A 70 24.10 -18.85 4.89
N GLY A 71 22.78 -19.02 5.03
CA GLY A 71 22.15 -19.61 6.19
C GLY A 71 21.92 -18.62 7.34
N PRO A 72 21.08 -18.97 8.32
CA PRO A 72 20.77 -18.10 9.46
C PRO A 72 21.89 -18.00 10.51
N VAL A 73 22.86 -18.93 10.45
CA VAL A 73 23.98 -19.04 11.39
C VAL A 73 25.27 -19.11 10.59
N LEU A 74 26.22 -18.25 10.95
CA LEU A 74 27.56 -18.20 10.40
C LEU A 74 28.58 -18.69 11.43
N TYR A 75 29.75 -19.09 10.94
CA TYR A 75 30.84 -19.56 11.78
C TYR A 75 32.08 -18.69 11.58
N THR A 76 32.74 -18.33 12.68
CA THR A 76 34.05 -17.69 12.63
C THR A 76 35.13 -18.68 12.18
N ASP A 77 36.32 -18.20 11.82
CA ASP A 77 37.48 -19.06 11.49
C ASP A 77 37.88 -20.01 12.63
N LYS A 78 37.49 -19.69 13.87
CA LYS A 78 37.71 -20.52 15.07
C LYS A 78 36.57 -21.50 15.36
N GLY A 79 35.55 -21.57 14.50
CA GLY A 79 34.41 -22.48 14.63
C GLY A 79 33.29 -22.01 15.56
N TYR A 80 33.36 -20.78 16.10
CA TYR A 80 32.25 -20.25 16.91
C TYR A 80 31.08 -19.82 16.04
N ALA A 81 29.87 -20.29 16.40
CA ALA A 81 28.62 -19.92 15.75
C ALA A 81 28.15 -18.51 16.17
N TYR A 82 27.65 -17.73 15.24
CA TYR A 82 26.99 -16.46 15.49
C TYR A 82 25.81 -16.24 14.52
N ALA A 83 24.85 -15.41 14.93
CA ALA A 83 23.69 -15.10 14.10
C ALA A 83 24.11 -14.30 12.86
N HIS A 84 23.56 -14.64 11.70
CA HIS A 84 23.81 -13.91 10.47
C HIS A 84 23.41 -12.42 10.65
N PRO A 85 24.27 -11.42 10.35
CA PRO A 85 23.98 -10.00 10.61
C PRO A 85 22.68 -9.49 9.98
N ALA A 86 22.33 -10.02 8.80
CA ALA A 86 21.05 -9.73 8.15
C ALA A 86 19.82 -10.09 9.00
N MET A 87 19.88 -11.06 9.92
CA MET A 87 18.73 -11.41 10.77
C MET A 87 18.28 -10.25 11.66
N GLY A 88 19.21 -9.50 12.24
CA GLY A 88 18.88 -8.31 13.03
C GLY A 88 18.29 -7.19 12.16
N MET A 89 18.89 -6.94 11.01
CA MET A 89 18.41 -5.92 10.07
C MET A 89 17.02 -6.24 9.51
N ARG A 90 16.71 -7.53 9.28
CA ARG A 90 15.38 -7.97 8.83
C ARG A 90 14.30 -7.52 9.81
N HIS A 91 14.48 -7.79 11.10
CA HIS A 91 13.49 -7.44 12.11
C HIS A 91 13.18 -5.94 12.13
N SER A 92 14.20 -5.08 12.14
CA SER A 92 14.01 -3.63 12.11
C SER A 92 13.38 -3.14 10.79
N THR A 93 13.68 -3.82 9.68
CA THR A 93 13.07 -3.50 8.38
C THR A 93 11.59 -3.88 8.35
N GLU A 94 11.21 -5.05 8.87
CA GLU A 94 9.81 -5.49 9.00
C GLU A 94 8.98 -4.54 9.88
N GLU A 95 9.56 -4.05 10.98
CA GLU A 95 8.92 -3.03 11.82
C GLU A 95 8.71 -1.70 11.08
N SER A 96 9.70 -1.27 10.30
CA SER A 96 9.62 -0.05 9.48
C SER A 96 8.56 -0.18 8.38
N ILE A 97 8.52 -1.33 7.68
CA ILE A 97 7.46 -1.67 6.71
C ILE A 97 6.09 -1.58 7.38
N ARG A 98 5.90 -2.24 8.53
CA ARG A 98 4.62 -2.23 9.26
C ARG A 98 4.20 -0.81 9.63
N LYS A 99 5.15 0.01 10.08
CA LYS A 99 4.91 1.42 10.41
C LYS A 99 4.44 2.21 9.19
N TRP A 100 5.12 2.10 8.05
CA TRP A 100 4.72 2.80 6.83
C TRP A 100 3.39 2.30 6.28
N MET A 101 3.13 0.99 6.33
CA MET A 101 1.84 0.41 5.96
C MET A 101 0.69 1.00 6.78
N ASN A 102 0.90 1.20 8.09
CA ASN A 102 -0.11 1.82 8.96
C ASN A 102 -0.33 3.29 8.59
N HIS A 103 0.75 4.06 8.37
CA HIS A 103 0.64 5.47 8.01
C HIS A 103 -0.05 5.70 6.65
N LEU A 104 0.13 4.79 5.71
CA LEU A 104 -0.46 4.85 4.37
C LEU A 104 -1.86 4.18 4.28
N GLY A 105 -2.39 3.71 5.40
CA GLY A 105 -3.70 3.05 5.43
C GLY A 105 -3.76 1.73 4.66
N LEU A 106 -2.64 1.02 4.53
CA LEU A 106 -2.52 -0.19 3.73
C LEU A 106 -2.94 -1.46 4.50
N THR A 107 -3.14 -1.38 5.81
CA THR A 107 -3.61 -2.54 6.58
C THR A 107 -5.14 -2.69 6.50
N PRO A 108 -5.69 -3.91 6.67
CA PRO A 108 -7.13 -4.12 6.72
C PRO A 108 -7.82 -3.25 7.78
N ALA A 109 -7.20 -3.09 8.95
CA ALA A 109 -7.74 -2.28 10.04
C ALA A 109 -7.80 -0.79 9.64
N ASP A 110 -6.78 -0.27 8.98
CA ASP A 110 -6.77 1.13 8.58
C ASP A 110 -7.74 1.41 7.43
N ARG A 111 -7.87 0.47 6.47
CA ARG A 111 -8.90 0.58 5.42
C ARG A 111 -10.32 0.58 5.99
N ALA A 112 -10.57 -0.15 7.07
CA ALA A 112 -11.86 -0.12 7.76
C ALA A 112 -12.12 1.26 8.41
N LYS A 113 -11.10 1.85 9.06
CA LYS A 113 -11.20 3.20 9.66
C LYS A 113 -11.44 4.29 8.62
N LEU A 114 -10.83 4.16 7.45
CA LEU A 114 -11.02 5.09 6.32
C LEU A 114 -12.41 4.96 5.66
N GLY A 115 -13.23 3.98 6.07
CA GLY A 115 -14.54 3.74 5.47
C GLY A 115 -14.48 3.20 4.04
N ILE A 116 -13.30 2.80 3.55
CA ILE A 116 -13.11 2.32 2.16
C ILE A 116 -13.93 1.05 1.90
N ALA A 117 -13.95 0.13 2.87
CA ALA A 117 -14.82 -1.05 2.80
C ALA A 117 -16.32 -0.69 2.73
N MET A 118 -16.71 0.44 3.33
CA MET A 118 -18.08 0.93 3.33
C MET A 118 -18.47 1.57 1.99
N VAL A 119 -17.56 2.34 1.37
CA VAL A 119 -17.78 2.99 0.06
C VAL A 119 -18.02 1.98 -1.06
N GLU A 120 -17.27 0.87 -1.11
CA GLU A 120 -17.53 -0.20 -2.09
C GLU A 120 -18.90 -0.87 -1.86
N SER A 121 -19.31 -1.05 -0.61
CA SER A 121 -20.60 -1.63 -0.27
C SER A 121 -21.78 -0.72 -0.65
N GLN A 122 -21.66 0.60 -0.41
CA GLN A 122 -22.67 1.59 -0.81
C GLN A 122 -22.81 1.65 -2.33
N SER A 123 -21.70 1.67 -3.07
CA SER A 123 -21.75 1.63 -4.54
C SER A 123 -22.49 0.41 -5.10
N LYS A 124 -22.37 -0.76 -4.46
CA LYS A 124 -23.10 -1.98 -4.86
C LYS A 124 -24.61 -1.85 -4.57
N VAL A 125 -24.97 -1.26 -3.43
CA VAL A 125 -26.38 -1.03 -3.06
C VAL A 125 -27.03 -0.02 -4.01
N ASP A 126 -26.34 1.05 -4.37
CA ASP A 126 -26.84 2.06 -5.29
C ASP A 126 -27.04 1.50 -6.70
N LYS A 127 -26.06 0.74 -7.22
CA LYS A 127 -26.21 -0.01 -8.48
C LYS A 127 -27.37 -1.00 -8.46
N TYR A 128 -27.64 -1.63 -7.31
CA TYR A 128 -28.78 -2.53 -7.16
C TYR A 128 -30.11 -1.76 -7.20
N ARG A 129 -30.19 -0.61 -6.52
CA ARG A 129 -31.36 0.27 -6.55
C ARG A 129 -31.65 0.80 -7.95
N GLU A 130 -30.63 1.24 -8.68
CA GLU A 130 -30.77 1.67 -10.08
C GLU A 130 -31.32 0.55 -10.98
N ARG A 131 -30.83 -0.69 -10.79
CA ARG A 131 -31.37 -1.87 -11.52
C ARG A 131 -32.83 -2.15 -11.19
N LEU A 132 -33.25 -1.99 -9.93
CA LEU A 132 -34.65 -2.16 -9.54
C LEU A 132 -35.54 -1.07 -10.16
N ALA A 133 -35.10 0.19 -10.13
CA ALA A 133 -35.82 1.31 -10.74
C ALA A 133 -35.98 1.14 -12.26
N ALA A 134 -34.93 0.70 -12.97
CA ALA A 134 -34.99 0.43 -14.40
C ALA A 134 -35.97 -0.71 -14.76
N LYS A 135 -36.02 -1.78 -13.95
CA LYS A 135 -37.00 -2.88 -14.13
C LYS A 135 -38.43 -2.46 -13.82
N ALA A 136 -38.65 -1.52 -12.90
CA ALA A 136 -39.96 -0.99 -12.58
C ALA A 136 -40.51 -0.10 -13.72
N GLY A 137 -39.65 0.73 -14.34
CA GLY A 137 -40.02 1.55 -15.49
C GLY A 137 -40.34 0.75 -16.75
N HIS A 138 -39.66 -0.38 -16.98
CA HIS A 138 -39.89 -1.24 -18.16
C HIS A 138 -41.19 -2.05 -18.11
N ARG A 139 -41.87 -2.15 -16.96
CA ARG A 139 -43.15 -2.87 -16.81
C ARG A 139 -44.38 -1.96 -16.92
N ALA A 140 -44.18 -0.65 -17.04
CA ALA A 140 -45.24 0.36 -17.05
C ALA A 140 -45.48 0.99 -18.44
N GLY A 141 -44.84 0.47 -19.49
CA GLY A 141 -45.10 0.80 -20.91
C GLY A 141 -45.48 -0.45 -21.68
#